data_AF-A0A3B0WZL1-F1
#
_entry.id   AF-A0A3B0WZL1-F1
#
_cell.length_a   1.000
_cell.length_b   1.000
_cell.length_c   1.000
_cell.angle_alpha   90.00
_cell.angle_beta   90.00
_cell.angle_gamma   90.00
#
_symmetry.space_group_name_H-M   'P 1'
#
loop_
_entity.id
_entity.type
_entity.pdbx_description
1 polymer ?
#
loop_
_entity_poly.entity_id
_entity_poly.type
_entity_poly.pdbx_seq_one_letter_code
_entity_poly.pdbx_strand_id
1 'polypeptide(L)'
;MALYWVLLESVEMRNAPFALWIQNLSEQDPYYILPILMGATMFIQQKLNPAPVDPVQQKVFQFMPLVFTGFFLFFPSGLVLYWVVNNTLSIIQQWIITKRIESAK
;
A
#
# COMPACT_ATOMS: atom_id res chain seq x y z
N MET A 1 0.08 8.35 11.99
CA MET A 1 0.51 9.77 11.97
C MET A 1 1.97 9.97 12.36
N ALA A 2 2.54 9.20 13.31
CA ALA A 2 3.95 9.32 13.67
C ALA A 2 4.92 9.10 12.48
N LEU A 3 4.65 8.12 11.60
CA LEU A 3 5.50 7.85 10.43
C LEU A 3 5.54 9.01 9.41
N TYR A 4 4.42 9.74 9.25
CA TYR A 4 4.34 10.90 8.36
C TYR A 4 5.24 12.05 8.84
N TRP A 5 5.26 12.31 10.15
CA TRP A 5 6.11 13.33 10.76
C TRP A 5 7.58 12.92 10.80
N VAL A 6 7.89 11.65 11.08
CA VAL A 6 9.28 11.13 11.06
C VAL A 6 9.90 11.22 9.67
N LEU A 7 9.14 10.97 8.60
CA LEU A 7 9.64 11.11 7.23
C LEU A 7 9.83 12.57 6.79
N LEU A 8 9.10 13.52 7.39
CA LEU A 8 9.23 14.95 7.09
C LEU A 8 10.30 15.65 7.96
N GLU A 9 10.49 15.21 9.20
CA GLU A 9 11.46 15.80 10.15
C GLU A 9 12.85 15.16 10.08
N SER A 10 13.01 13.96 9.52
CA SER A 10 14.34 13.37 9.32
C SER A 10 15.07 14.06 8.17
N VAL A 11 15.90 15.03 8.54
CA VAL A 11 16.81 15.78 7.65
C VAL A 11 17.72 14.85 6.82
N GLU A 12 17.92 13.60 7.26
CA GLU A 12 18.72 12.55 6.61
C GLU A 12 18.06 11.91 5.37
N MET A 13 16.75 12.12 5.13
CA MET A 13 16.05 11.55 3.95
C MET A 13 16.20 12.41 2.68
N ARG A 14 16.74 13.64 2.80
CA ARG A 14 17.07 14.48 1.64
C ARG A 14 18.28 13.89 0.92
N ASN A 15 18.06 13.35 -0.28
CA ASN A 15 19.05 12.62 -1.11
C ASN A 15 19.36 11.20 -0.61
N ALA A 16 18.39 10.46 -0.09
CA ALA A 16 18.54 9.03 0.18
C ALA A 16 18.14 8.20 -1.06
N PRO A 17 19.09 7.78 -1.92
CA PRO A 17 18.81 6.78 -2.94
C PRO A 17 18.45 5.48 -2.24
N PHE A 18 17.27 4.93 -2.55
CA PHE A 18 16.82 3.69 -1.94
C PHE A 18 17.31 2.49 -2.74
N ALA A 19 16.70 2.25 -3.89
CA ALA A 19 17.02 1.15 -4.79
C ALA A 19 16.29 1.34 -6.13
N LEU A 20 16.80 0.65 -7.17
CA LEU A 20 16.20 0.60 -8.51
C LEU A 20 16.02 2.02 -9.11
N TRP A 21 14.78 2.46 -9.35
CA TRP A 21 14.46 3.77 -9.93
C TRP A 21 14.19 4.86 -8.89
N ILE A 22 14.16 4.52 -7.59
CA ILE A 22 13.85 5.46 -6.50
C ILE A 22 15.15 6.09 -6.00
N GLN A 23 15.38 7.33 -6.40
CA GLN A 23 16.57 8.11 -6.05
C GLN A 23 16.35 9.04 -4.85
N ASN A 24 15.11 9.35 -4.49
CA ASN A 24 14.77 10.19 -3.35
C ASN A 24 13.42 9.78 -2.74
N LEU A 25 13.43 9.33 -1.49
CA LEU A 25 12.21 8.90 -0.77
C LEU A 25 11.29 10.06 -0.35
N SER A 26 11.82 11.28 -0.27
CA SER A 26 11.06 12.48 0.08
C SER A 26 10.31 13.08 -1.12
N GLU A 27 10.63 12.68 -2.34
CA GLU A 27 9.98 13.11 -3.57
C GLU A 27 8.98 12.07 -4.09
N GLN A 28 8.05 12.49 -4.95
CA GLN A 28 7.13 11.57 -5.63
C GLN A 28 7.88 10.60 -6.54
N ASP A 29 7.30 9.41 -6.79
CA ASP A 29 7.89 8.44 -7.74
C ASP A 29 7.83 9.02 -9.17
N PRO A 30 8.99 9.27 -9.82
CA PRO A 30 9.02 9.87 -11.15
C PRO A 30 8.34 9.01 -12.23
N TYR A 31 8.22 7.69 -12.00
CA TYR A 31 7.61 6.75 -12.93
C TYR A 31 6.22 6.26 -12.47
N TYR A 32 5.75 6.71 -11.30
CA TYR A 32 4.47 6.31 -10.71
C TYR A 32 4.28 4.78 -10.56
N ILE A 33 5.37 4.01 -10.52
CA ILE A 33 5.33 2.56 -10.39
C ILE A 33 4.83 2.18 -8.99
N LEU A 34 5.32 2.85 -7.95
CA LEU A 34 4.92 2.59 -6.56
C LEU A 34 3.42 2.81 -6.30
N PRO A 35 2.79 3.92 -6.73
CA PRO A 35 1.35 4.10 -6.59
C PRO A 35 0.54 2.98 -7.28
N ILE A 36 0.94 2.55 -8.47
CA ILE A 36 0.26 1.46 -9.19
C ILE A 36 0.40 0.14 -8.41
N LEU A 37 1.60 -0.18 -7.91
CA LEU A 37 1.82 -1.35 -7.05
C LEU A 37 1.01 -1.27 -5.75
N MET A 38 0.89 -0.09 -5.17
CA MET A 38 0.08 0.17 -3.98
C MET A 38 -1.39 -0.13 -4.28
N GLY A 39 -1.94 0.36 -5.39
CA GLY A 39 -3.28 0.04 -5.84
C GLY A 39 -3.52 -1.45 -6.06
N ALA A 40 -2.58 -2.12 -6.72
CA ALA A 40 -2.66 -3.56 -6.96
C ALA A 40 -2.64 -4.36 -5.66
N THR A 41 -1.74 -4.04 -4.73
CA THR A 41 -1.68 -4.72 -3.41
C THR A 41 -2.93 -4.45 -2.58
N MET A 42 -3.47 -3.22 -2.58
CA MET A 42 -4.75 -2.93 -1.93
C MET A 42 -5.89 -3.77 -2.51
N PHE A 43 -5.97 -3.87 -3.84
CA PHE A 43 -7.00 -4.67 -4.50
C PHE A 43 -6.90 -6.16 -4.14
N ILE A 44 -5.68 -6.72 -4.11
CA ILE A 44 -5.44 -8.10 -3.69
C ILE A 44 -5.86 -8.31 -2.22
N GLN A 45 -5.44 -7.41 -1.33
CA GLN A 45 -5.79 -7.48 0.09
C GLN A 45 -7.31 -7.41 0.30
N GLN A 46 -8.01 -6.56 -0.45
CA GLN A 46 -9.46 -6.45 -0.41
C GLN A 46 -10.14 -7.76 -0.85
N LYS A 47 -9.60 -8.47 -1.83
CA LYS A 47 -10.13 -9.78 -2.28
C LYS A 47 -9.91 -10.90 -1.26
N LEU A 48 -8.88 -10.79 -0.42
CA LEU A 48 -8.64 -11.74 0.67
C LEU A 48 -9.52 -11.46 1.89
N ASN A 49 -10.01 -10.24 2.04
CA ASN A 49 -10.91 -9.86 3.13
C ASN A 49 -12.36 -10.23 2.78
N PRO A 50 -13.17 -10.66 3.77
CA PRO A 50 -14.58 -10.91 3.56
C PRO A 50 -15.31 -9.66 3.01
N ALA A 51 -16.09 -9.84 1.95
CA ALA A 51 -16.86 -8.74 1.38
C ALA A 51 -17.98 -8.31 2.35
N PRO A 52 -18.26 -7.00 2.48
CA PRO A 52 -19.41 -6.51 3.25
C PRO A 52 -20.73 -7.10 2.72
N VAL A 53 -21.71 -7.33 3.59
CA VAL A 53 -23.03 -7.88 3.20
C VAL A 53 -23.90 -6.89 2.43
N ASP A 54 -23.69 -5.58 2.62
CA ASP A 54 -24.44 -4.53 1.92
C ASP A 54 -23.86 -4.24 0.51
N PRO A 55 -24.66 -4.35 -0.56
CA PRO A 55 -24.22 -4.09 -1.94
C PRO A 55 -23.73 -2.65 -2.18
N VAL A 56 -24.20 -1.65 -1.42
CA VAL A 56 -23.70 -0.27 -1.55
C VAL A 56 -22.28 -0.19 -1.01
N GLN A 57 -22.03 -0.76 0.18
CA GLN A 57 -20.71 -0.81 0.78
C GLN A 57 -19.74 -1.60 -0.11
N GLN A 58 -20.15 -2.73 -0.69
CA GLN A 58 -19.32 -3.49 -1.63
C GLN A 58 -18.81 -2.63 -2.79
N LYS A 59 -19.70 -1.85 -3.43
CA LYS A 59 -19.33 -0.96 -4.54
C LYS A 59 -18.33 0.09 -4.09
N VAL A 60 -18.55 0.74 -2.94
CA VAL A 60 -17.61 1.74 -2.40
C VAL A 60 -16.23 1.13 -2.20
N PHE A 61 -16.16 -0.04 -1.57
CA PHE A 61 -14.89 -0.73 -1.35
C PHE A 61 -14.19 -1.08 -2.67
N GLN A 62 -14.90 -1.43 -3.75
CA GLN A 62 -14.29 -1.74 -5.06
C GLN A 62 -13.62 -0.53 -5.72
N PHE A 63 -14.14 0.68 -5.50
CA PHE A 63 -13.53 1.90 -6.04
C PHE A 63 -12.41 2.46 -5.15
N MET A 64 -12.35 2.04 -3.88
CA MET A 64 -11.38 2.55 -2.90
C MET A 64 -9.92 2.40 -3.38
N PRO A 65 -9.44 1.25 -3.88
CA PRO A 65 -8.07 1.14 -4.37
C PRO A 65 -7.74 2.13 -5.49
N LEU A 66 -8.69 2.39 -6.41
CA LEU A 66 -8.49 3.32 -7.51
C LEU A 66 -8.37 4.76 -7.02
N VAL A 67 -9.26 5.17 -6.12
CA VAL A 67 -9.26 6.51 -5.54
C VAL A 67 -7.98 6.76 -4.74
N PHE A 68 -7.58 5.80 -3.90
CA PHE A 68 -6.35 5.91 -3.11
C PHE A 68 -5.10 5.89 -3.99
N THR A 69 -5.07 5.08 -5.05
CA THR A 69 -3.97 5.09 -6.02
C THR A 69 -3.81 6.46 -6.65
N GLY A 70 -4.91 7.05 -7.16
CA GLY A 70 -4.90 8.38 -7.76
C GLY A 70 -4.48 9.48 -6.78
N PHE A 71 -4.93 9.39 -5.53
CA PHE A 71 -4.54 10.32 -4.47
C PHE A 71 -3.04 10.24 -4.12
N PHE A 72 -2.49 9.03 -4.02
CA PHE A 72 -1.09 8.80 -3.66
C PHE A 72 -0.09 9.06 -4.81
N LEU A 73 -0.55 9.36 -6.03
CA LEU A 73 0.34 9.73 -7.15
C LEU A 73 1.24 10.93 -6.83
N PHE A 74 0.76 11.86 -6.00
CA PHE A 74 1.45 13.11 -5.68
C PHE A 74 2.15 13.08 -4.30
N PHE A 75 2.19 11.93 -3.64
CA PHE A 75 2.78 11.79 -2.31
C PHE A 75 4.25 11.33 -2.38
N PRO A 76 5.06 11.62 -1.34
CA PRO A 76 6.43 11.13 -1.24
C PRO A 76 6.51 9.61 -1.43
N SER A 77 7.41 9.16 -2.29
CA SER A 77 7.61 7.76 -2.65
C SER A 77 7.90 6.87 -1.44
N GLY A 78 8.57 7.40 -0.40
CA GLY A 78 8.80 6.69 0.86
C GLY A 78 7.52 6.35 1.61
N LEU A 79 6.52 7.24 1.60
CA LEU A 79 5.20 6.95 2.17
C LEU A 79 4.50 5.87 1.36
N VAL A 80 4.52 5.97 0.03
CA VAL A 80 3.89 4.98 -0.86
C VAL A 80 4.55 3.61 -0.69
N LEU A 81 5.88 3.56 -0.62
CA LEU A 81 6.67 2.35 -0.40
C LEU A 81 6.30 1.67 0.92
N TYR A 82 6.17 2.44 2.01
CA TYR A 82 5.70 1.91 3.30
C TYR A 82 4.36 1.17 3.15
N TRP A 83 3.40 1.75 2.42
CA TRP A 83 2.11 1.12 2.18
C TRP A 83 2.23 -0.17 1.37
N VAL A 84 3.02 -0.16 0.30
CA VAL A 84 3.27 -1.36 -0.52
C VAL A 84 3.83 -2.50 0.34
N VAL A 85 4.84 -2.22 1.16
CA VAL A 85 5.46 -3.21 2.04
C VAL A 85 4.46 -3.73 3.08
N ASN A 86 3.74 -2.82 3.73
CA ASN A 86 2.76 -3.18 4.77
C ASN A 86 1.60 -4.05 4.23
N ASN A 87 1.04 -3.67 3.07
CA ASN A 87 -0.01 -4.44 2.41
C ASN A 87 0.51 -5.82 2.01
N THR A 88 1.72 -5.89 1.45
CA THR A 88 2.34 -7.16 1.04
C THR A 88 2.52 -8.11 2.23
N LEU A 89 3.05 -7.62 3.35
CA LEU A 89 3.20 -8.41 4.58
C LEU A 89 1.85 -8.88 5.11
N SER A 90 0.85 -7.99 5.11
CA SER A 90 -0.51 -8.32 5.55
C SER A 90 -1.16 -9.38 4.67
N ILE A 91 -0.97 -9.31 3.34
CA ILE A 91 -1.44 -10.32 2.38
C ILE A 91 -0.79 -11.68 2.67
N ILE A 92 0.53 -11.71 2.85
CA ILE A 92 1.27 -12.95 3.15
C ILE A 92 0.76 -13.55 4.46
N GLN A 93 0.63 -12.73 5.51
CA GLN A 93 0.11 -13.16 6.79
C GLN A 93 -1.30 -13.75 6.65
N GLN A 94 -2.21 -13.02 5.99
CA GLN A 94 -3.58 -13.46 5.79
C GLN A 94 -3.65 -14.78 5.02
N TRP A 95 -2.84 -14.92 3.97
CA TRP A 95 -2.78 -16.15 3.17
C TRP A 95 -2.30 -17.35 3.98
N ILE A 96 -1.28 -17.19 4.82
CA ILE A 96 -0.79 -18.25 5.72
C ILE A 96 -1.88 -18.65 6.72
N ILE A 97 -2.58 -17.67 7.30
CA ILE A 97 -3.67 -17.93 8.27
C ILE A 97 -4.82 -18.68 7.62
N THR A 98 -5.30 -18.21 6.46
CA THR A 98 -6.40 -18.85 5.73
C THR A 98 -6.05 -20.31 5.39
N LYS A 99 -4.85 -20.56 4.87
CA LYS A 99 -4.39 -21.94 4.58
C LYS A 99 -4.35 -22.84 5.82
N ARG A 100 -3.89 -22.32 6.96
CA ARG A 100 -3.86 -23.08 8.22
C ARG A 100 -5.26 -23.46 8.69
N ILE A 101 -6.20 -22.52 8.61
CA ILE A 101 -7.61 -22.76 8.99
C ILE A 101 -8.25 -23.80 8.05
N GLU A 102 -7.99 -23.72 6.75
CA GLU A 102 -8.47 -24.71 5.76
C GLU A 102 -7.89 -26.11 6.02
N SER A 103 -6.59 -26.22 6.35
CA SER A 103 -5.96 -27.52 6.65
C SER A 103 -6.39 -28.13 7.98
N ALA A 104 -6.98 -27.34 8.88
CA ALA A 104 -7.49 -27.77 10.17
C ALA A 104 -8.97 -28.21 10.13
N LYS A 105 -9.63 -28.04 8.98
CA LYS A 105 -10.96 -28.59 8.68
C LYS A 105 -10.84 -29.97 8.04
#